data_AF-W6L9I6-F1
#
_entry.id   AF-W6L9I6-F1
#
_cell.length_a   1.000
_cell.length_b   1.000
_cell.length_c   1.000
_cell.angle_alpha   90.00
_cell.angle_beta   90.00
_cell.angle_gamma   90.00
#
_symmetry.space_group_name_H-M   'P 1'
#
loop_
_entity.id
_entity.type
_entity.pdbx_description
1 polymer ?
#
loop_
_entity_poly.entity_id
_entity_poly.type
_entity_poly.pdbx_seq_one_letter_code
_entity_poly.pdbx_strand_id
1 'polypeptide(L)'
;MRHYKASAAGCRQLTSLFVGSRTSILEAISASPQRRDFSFPPHPDNHKRFFSKSTSEWISRFRFGTDSGMFFGVPIEASDEAAQFTRKLYCRALLYASGGSTMARDWIAGCSALMTSDDAILSIALQHLAKANDVVDFRAHILKRLLQEDEHDGAVSPGKEGNEMSNILKRNSPSEAWDRSKVSVEEIRKMENYVLQDSAIVRCFLYDAMTASLFKCRDELSIVEEARQWAFDLNAQYFGLPAEDLTAIWRLVIAEFILKEEKKNVLGQPWGD
;
A
#
# COMPACT_ATOMS: atom_id res chain seq x y z
N MET A 1 18.93 -42.73 45.59
CA MET A 1 19.40 -42.08 44.34
C MET A 1 19.20 -40.58 44.51
N ARG A 2 20.15 -39.83 45.10
CA ARG A 2 21.33 -39.18 44.47
C ARG A 2 20.90 -38.23 43.34
N HIS A 3 20.68 -36.93 43.65
CA HIS A 3 21.60 -35.76 43.62
C HIS A 3 21.19 -34.88 42.41
N TYR A 4 21.00 -33.55 42.47
CA TYR A 4 21.82 -32.51 43.09
C TYR A 4 20.98 -31.28 43.55
N LYS A 5 21.37 -30.74 44.72
CA LYS A 5 21.28 -29.32 45.11
C LYS A 5 22.66 -28.70 44.92
N ALA A 6 22.72 -27.45 44.44
CA ALA A 6 23.79 -26.43 44.58
C ALA A 6 23.63 -25.45 43.39
N SER A 7 23.89 -24.15 43.45
CA SER A 7 24.40 -23.23 44.48
C SER A 7 24.17 -21.81 43.93
N ALA A 8 23.78 -20.88 44.79
CA ALA A 8 23.86 -19.45 44.53
C ALA A 8 25.09 -18.91 45.26
N ALA A 9 26.11 -18.43 44.52
CA ALA A 9 27.07 -17.37 44.89
C ALA A 9 28.31 -17.44 43.98
N GLY A 10 28.71 -16.30 43.41
CA GLY A 10 29.96 -16.15 42.64
C GLY A 10 29.78 -15.23 41.42
N CYS A 11 29.54 -13.94 41.61
CA CYS A 11 30.59 -12.91 41.61
C CYS A 11 30.95 -12.39 40.19
N ARG A 12 30.36 -11.24 39.86
CA ARG A 12 30.93 -10.05 39.19
C ARG A 12 32.09 -10.26 38.21
N GLN A 13 31.79 -10.01 36.94
CA GLN A 13 32.55 -9.26 35.92
C GLN A 13 31.96 -9.73 34.59
N LEU A 14 31.06 -9.00 33.95
CA LEU A 14 31.39 -8.01 32.93
C LEU A 14 30.30 -6.91 32.88
N THR A 15 30.39 -5.95 33.79
CA THR A 15 29.89 -4.60 33.56
C THR A 15 30.94 -3.83 32.78
N SER A 16 30.80 -3.74 31.46
CA SER A 16 31.12 -2.55 30.65
C SER A 16 31.06 -2.92 29.18
N LEU A 17 30.58 -1.99 28.35
CA LEU A 17 30.49 -2.04 26.89
C LEU A 17 29.17 -2.64 26.36
N PHE A 18 28.09 -1.88 26.51
CA PHE A 18 27.38 -1.27 25.36
C PHE A 18 26.39 -0.24 25.92
N VAL A 19 26.92 0.93 26.26
CA VAL A 19 26.16 2.17 26.41
C VAL A 19 26.30 2.89 25.07
N GLY A 20 25.17 3.22 24.44
CA GLY A 20 25.09 3.92 23.14
C GLY A 20 24.96 2.93 21.97
N SER A 21 23.97 2.98 21.09
CA SER A 21 23.20 4.12 20.61
C SER A 21 21.79 3.64 20.23
N ARG A 22 20.75 4.08 20.95
CA ARG A 22 19.39 4.07 20.41
C ARG A 22 19.29 5.28 19.49
N THR A 23 19.83 5.15 18.29
CA THR A 23 19.58 6.15 17.26
C THR A 23 18.10 6.03 16.92
N SER A 24 17.28 6.93 17.46
CA SER A 24 15.86 7.02 17.09
C SER A 24 15.76 7.05 15.56
N ILE A 25 14.71 6.51 14.93
CA ILE A 25 14.47 6.71 13.49
C ILE A 25 14.57 8.22 13.13
N LEU A 26 14.15 9.10 14.04
CA LEU A 26 14.31 10.55 13.92
C LEU A 26 15.78 11.01 13.89
N GLU A 27 16.67 10.35 14.65
CA GLU A 27 18.10 10.61 14.65
C GLU A 27 18.83 9.94 13.47
N ALA A 28 18.42 8.74 13.05
CA ALA A 28 18.99 8.06 11.89
C ALA A 28 18.65 8.78 10.57
N ILE A 29 17.44 9.36 10.49
CA ILE A 29 17.04 10.26 9.40
C ILE A 29 17.86 11.58 9.44
N SER A 30 18.28 12.05 10.62
CA SER A 30 19.09 13.28 10.76
C SER A 30 20.60 13.07 10.60
N ALA A 31 21.12 11.86 10.86
CA ALA A 31 22.55 11.54 10.91
C ALA A 31 23.12 10.90 9.63
N SER A 32 22.31 10.68 8.59
CA SER A 32 22.80 10.09 7.33
C SER A 32 23.74 11.07 6.59
N PRO A 33 24.93 10.65 6.11
CA PRO A 33 25.91 11.54 5.46
C PRO A 33 25.48 12.02 4.07
N GLN A 34 24.31 11.62 3.57
CA GLN A 34 23.71 12.18 2.35
C GLN A 34 22.98 13.50 2.66
N ARG A 35 23.73 14.48 3.16
CA ARG A 35 23.32 15.89 3.10
C ARG A 35 23.48 16.39 1.66
N ARG A 36 22.45 16.14 0.85
CA ARG A 36 21.88 17.19 -0.02
C ARG A 36 20.36 17.08 0.12
N ASP A 37 19.80 18.07 0.82
CA ASP A 37 18.40 18.49 0.80
C ASP A 37 17.35 17.66 1.57
N PHE A 38 17.63 17.30 2.83
CA PHE A 38 16.59 17.13 3.85
C PHE A 38 16.47 18.40 4.71
N SER A 39 16.06 19.51 4.08
CA SER A 39 15.48 20.64 4.77
C SER A 39 13.97 20.51 4.73
N PHE A 40 13.31 20.31 5.88
CA PHE A 40 11.88 20.63 5.97
C PHE A 40 11.73 22.13 5.72
N PRO A 41 11.04 22.57 4.65
CA PRO A 41 10.86 23.98 4.42
C PRO A 41 9.87 24.52 5.46
N PRO A 42 10.06 25.77 5.93
CA PRO A 42 9.02 26.44 6.71
C PRO A 42 7.79 26.58 5.83
N HIS A 43 6.60 26.27 6.38
CA HIS A 43 5.33 26.59 5.71
C HIS A 43 5.33 28.09 5.37
N PRO A 44 5.02 28.49 4.12
CA PRO A 44 3.65 28.43 3.61
C PRO A 44 3.50 27.95 2.14
N ASP A 45 2.34 27.35 1.84
CA ASP A 45 1.61 27.39 0.56
C ASP A 45 2.18 26.84 -0.77
N ASN A 46 3.12 25.89 -0.79
CA ASN A 46 3.52 25.25 -2.06
C ASN A 46 3.58 23.71 -2.02
N HIS A 47 2.41 23.06 -1.94
CA HIS A 47 2.26 21.60 -2.08
C HIS A 47 2.49 21.05 -3.51
N LYS A 48 2.98 21.85 -4.46
CA LYS A 48 2.88 21.55 -5.91
C LYS A 48 4.04 20.79 -6.56
N ARG A 49 4.98 20.15 -5.83
CA ARG A 49 6.16 19.54 -6.50
C ARG A 49 6.60 18.13 -6.10
N PHE A 50 5.85 17.39 -5.27
CA PHE A 50 6.30 16.05 -4.82
C PHE A 50 5.40 14.89 -5.22
N PHE A 51 4.21 15.16 -5.73
CA PHE A 51 3.24 14.14 -6.10
C PHE A 51 2.93 14.29 -7.59
N SER A 52 2.73 13.18 -8.29
CA SER A 52 2.01 13.25 -9.56
C SER A 52 0.63 13.88 -9.30
N LYS A 53 0.05 14.51 -10.33
CA LYS A 53 -1.27 15.13 -10.20
C LYS A 53 -2.31 14.11 -9.69
N SER A 54 -2.27 12.88 -10.21
CA SER A 54 -3.15 11.78 -9.82
C SER A 54 -2.95 11.39 -8.35
N THR A 55 -1.71 11.24 -7.89
CA THR A 55 -1.42 10.92 -6.47
C THR A 55 -1.77 12.06 -5.53
N SER A 56 -1.53 13.32 -5.91
CA SER A 56 -1.92 14.48 -5.11
C SER A 56 -3.43 14.55 -4.92
N GLU A 57 -4.20 14.37 -6.00
CA GLU A 57 -5.66 14.33 -5.96
C GLU A 57 -6.17 13.15 -5.14
N TRP A 58 -5.54 11.97 -5.27
CA TRP A 58 -5.84 10.81 -4.44
C TRP A 58 -5.57 11.07 -2.96
N ILE A 59 -4.40 11.56 -2.57
CA ILE A 59 -4.07 11.87 -1.15
C ILE A 59 -5.05 12.90 -0.60
N SER A 60 -5.38 13.94 -1.37
CA SER A 60 -6.35 14.95 -0.94
C SER A 60 -7.73 14.34 -0.72
N ARG A 61 -8.21 13.48 -1.61
CA ARG A 61 -9.49 12.77 -1.44
C ARG A 61 -9.46 11.79 -0.27
N PHE A 62 -8.37 11.04 -0.13
CA PHE A 62 -8.17 10.06 0.93
C PHE A 62 -8.13 10.70 2.32
N ARG A 63 -7.44 11.83 2.48
CA ARG A 63 -7.27 12.50 3.79
C ARG A 63 -8.37 13.48 4.16
N PHE A 64 -8.97 14.16 3.18
CA PHE A 64 -9.94 15.22 3.45
C PHE A 64 -11.39 14.80 3.21
N GLY A 65 -11.63 13.50 3.06
CA GLY A 65 -12.96 12.91 3.14
C GLY A 65 -13.87 13.36 2.01
N THR A 66 -13.80 12.69 0.87
CA THR A 66 -14.99 12.55 0.03
C THR A 66 -15.84 11.40 0.58
N ASP A 67 -17.17 11.47 0.43
CA ASP A 67 -18.17 10.44 0.80
C ASP A 67 -18.01 9.11 0.04
N SER A 68 -16.83 8.83 -0.49
CA SER A 68 -16.45 7.67 -1.30
C SER A 68 -15.20 7.00 -0.73
N GLY A 69 -15.19 6.78 0.58
CA GLY A 69 -14.14 6.00 1.24
C GLY A 69 -14.10 4.60 0.65
N MET A 70 -12.91 4.17 0.22
CA MET A 70 -12.70 2.81 -0.29
C MET A 70 -12.15 1.93 0.84
N PHE A 71 -12.81 0.81 1.11
CA PHE A 71 -12.35 -0.22 2.02
C PHE A 71 -12.21 -1.55 1.28
N PHE A 72 -11.01 -2.10 1.28
CA PHE A 72 -10.66 -3.33 0.55
C PHE A 72 -11.11 -3.31 -0.92
N GLY A 73 -10.78 -2.20 -1.60
CA GLY A 73 -10.96 -2.03 -3.04
C GLY A 73 -12.39 -1.72 -3.50
N VAL A 74 -13.31 -1.47 -2.57
CA VAL A 74 -14.71 -1.09 -2.88
C VAL A 74 -15.18 0.03 -1.96
N PRO A 75 -16.22 0.81 -2.33
CA PRO A 75 -16.83 1.76 -1.41
C PRO A 75 -17.24 1.08 -0.09
N ILE A 76 -17.11 1.77 1.05
CA ILE A 76 -17.43 1.22 2.37
C ILE A 76 -18.89 0.74 2.43
N GLU A 77 -19.78 1.45 1.76
CA GLU A 77 -21.23 1.30 1.75
C GLU A 77 -21.70 0.17 0.82
N ALA A 78 -20.83 -0.31 -0.08
CA ALA A 78 -21.16 -1.40 -0.98
C ALA A 78 -21.29 -2.72 -0.20
N SER A 79 -22.42 -3.41 -0.30
CA SER A 79 -22.70 -4.64 0.45
C SER A 79 -23.12 -5.82 -0.43
N ASP A 80 -23.13 -5.64 -1.74
CA ASP A 80 -23.50 -6.65 -2.73
C ASP A 80 -22.46 -7.77 -2.84
N GLU A 81 -22.83 -8.89 -3.47
CA GLU A 81 -21.96 -10.06 -3.60
C GLU A 81 -20.65 -9.73 -4.35
N ALA A 82 -20.70 -8.84 -5.35
CA ALA A 82 -19.50 -8.44 -6.09
C ALA A 82 -18.55 -7.60 -5.22
N ALA A 83 -19.09 -6.73 -4.35
CA ALA A 83 -18.28 -6.02 -3.37
C ALA A 83 -17.64 -6.97 -2.35
N GLN A 84 -18.41 -7.90 -1.79
CA GLN A 84 -17.88 -8.91 -0.86
C GLN A 84 -16.80 -9.77 -1.50
N PHE A 85 -17.00 -10.21 -2.75
CA PHE A 85 -16.01 -10.96 -3.51
C PHE A 85 -14.71 -10.16 -3.70
N THR A 86 -14.82 -8.89 -4.09
CA THR A 86 -13.67 -8.00 -4.26
C THR A 86 -12.91 -7.82 -2.94
N ARG A 87 -13.62 -7.61 -1.82
CA ARG A 87 -12.99 -7.47 -0.50
C ARG A 87 -12.23 -8.73 -0.08
N LYS A 88 -12.76 -9.92 -0.40
CA LYS A 88 -12.09 -11.21 -0.11
C LYS A 88 -10.80 -11.36 -0.91
N LEU A 89 -10.83 -11.04 -2.20
CA LEU A 89 -9.61 -11.04 -3.04
C LEU A 89 -8.58 -10.03 -2.53
N TYR A 90 -9.03 -8.81 -2.22
CA TYR A 90 -8.18 -7.76 -1.66
C TYR A 90 -7.52 -8.21 -0.37
N CYS A 91 -8.28 -8.76 0.58
CA CYS A 91 -7.77 -9.23 1.86
C CYS A 91 -6.70 -10.32 1.69
N ARG A 92 -6.93 -11.31 0.82
CA ARG A 92 -5.93 -12.35 0.53
C ARG A 92 -4.65 -11.78 -0.07
N ALA A 93 -4.79 -10.92 -1.08
CA ALA A 93 -3.66 -10.26 -1.71
C ALA A 93 -2.89 -9.37 -0.72
N LEU A 94 -3.60 -8.67 0.16
CA LEU A 94 -3.04 -7.75 1.16
C LEU A 94 -2.21 -8.51 2.21
N LEU A 95 -2.65 -9.69 2.62
CA LEU A 95 -1.89 -10.55 3.53
C LEU A 95 -0.53 -10.93 2.94
N TYR A 96 -0.47 -11.26 1.65
CA TYR A 96 0.80 -11.53 0.97
C TYR A 96 1.61 -10.25 0.80
N ALA A 97 0.96 -9.18 0.35
CA ALA A 97 1.61 -7.92 0.03
C ALA A 97 2.19 -7.19 1.24
N SER A 98 1.67 -7.46 2.43
CA SER A 98 2.19 -6.94 3.70
C SER A 98 3.34 -7.77 4.28
N GLY A 99 3.80 -8.80 3.57
CA GLY A 99 4.90 -9.68 4.00
C GLY A 99 4.46 -10.89 4.83
N GLY A 100 3.14 -11.10 5.01
CA GLY A 100 2.59 -12.28 5.68
C GLY A 100 2.91 -12.40 7.18
N SER A 101 3.43 -11.34 7.81
CA SER A 101 3.77 -11.36 9.23
C SER A 101 2.53 -11.46 10.11
N THR A 102 2.68 -12.04 11.32
CA THR A 102 1.59 -12.08 12.31
C THR A 102 1.09 -10.67 12.65
N MET A 103 1.99 -9.68 12.63
CA MET A 103 1.65 -8.28 12.91
C MET A 103 0.77 -7.70 11.80
N ALA A 104 1.13 -7.91 10.53
CA ALA A 104 0.29 -7.48 9.42
C ALA A 104 -1.10 -8.16 9.46
N ARG A 105 -1.16 -9.44 9.83
CA ARG A 105 -2.43 -10.17 10.01
C ARG A 105 -3.32 -9.55 11.09
N ASP A 106 -2.75 -9.21 12.25
CA ASP A 106 -3.48 -8.53 13.33
C ASP A 106 -4.08 -7.20 12.86
N TRP A 107 -3.32 -6.43 12.08
CA TRP A 107 -3.81 -5.16 11.53
C TRP A 107 -4.97 -5.38 10.57
N ILE A 108 -4.82 -6.28 9.61
CA ILE A 108 -5.84 -6.61 8.61
C ILE A 108 -7.10 -7.15 9.29
N ALA A 109 -6.95 -8.04 10.29
CA ALA A 109 -8.06 -8.58 11.06
C ALA A 109 -8.78 -7.49 11.88
N GLY A 110 -8.03 -6.59 12.52
CA GLY A 110 -8.59 -5.46 13.26
C GLY A 110 -9.35 -4.50 12.36
N CYS A 111 -8.79 -4.12 11.21
CA CYS A 111 -9.47 -3.31 10.21
C CYS A 111 -10.75 -3.99 9.70
N SER A 112 -10.68 -5.29 9.44
CA SER A 112 -11.85 -6.08 8.99
C SER A 112 -12.95 -6.08 10.05
N ALA A 113 -12.62 -6.38 11.31
CA ALA A 113 -13.61 -6.44 12.39
C ALA A 113 -14.29 -5.08 12.67
N LEU A 114 -13.62 -3.96 12.39
CA LEU A 114 -14.17 -2.62 12.60
C LEU A 114 -15.02 -2.12 11.42
N MET A 115 -14.66 -2.49 10.20
CA MET A 115 -15.19 -1.86 8.98
C MET A 115 -16.14 -2.76 8.18
N THR A 116 -16.22 -4.06 8.49
CA THR A 116 -17.11 -4.99 7.78
C THR A 116 -17.78 -5.97 8.73
N SER A 117 -19.01 -6.37 8.40
CA SER A 117 -19.77 -7.43 9.06
C SER A 117 -19.56 -8.81 8.43
N ASP A 118 -18.75 -8.92 7.37
CA ASP A 118 -18.45 -10.20 6.69
C ASP A 118 -17.38 -10.99 7.46
N ASP A 119 -17.84 -11.96 8.25
CA ASP A 119 -17.01 -12.90 9.01
C ASP A 119 -15.97 -13.64 8.16
N ALA A 120 -16.24 -13.84 6.86
CA ALA A 120 -15.30 -14.54 5.99
C ALA A 120 -14.02 -13.73 5.78
N ILE A 121 -14.09 -12.39 5.76
CA ILE A 121 -12.91 -11.53 5.61
C ILE A 121 -12.03 -11.62 6.86
N LEU A 122 -12.65 -11.57 8.04
CA LEU A 122 -11.94 -11.76 9.31
C LEU A 122 -11.29 -13.16 9.38
N SER A 123 -12.02 -14.19 8.97
CA SER A 123 -11.50 -15.56 8.89
C SER A 123 -10.30 -15.67 7.94
N ILE A 124 -10.37 -15.03 6.76
CA ILE A 124 -9.24 -14.94 5.83
C ILE A 124 -8.03 -14.29 6.52
N ALA A 125 -8.19 -13.12 7.15
CA ALA A 125 -7.11 -12.43 7.84
C ALA A 125 -6.45 -13.30 8.94
N LEU A 126 -7.27 -14.03 9.69
CA LEU A 126 -6.83 -14.83 10.83
C LEU A 126 -6.32 -16.22 10.48
N GLN A 127 -6.65 -16.80 9.31
CA GLN A 127 -6.36 -18.22 9.04
C GLN A 127 -5.70 -18.47 7.68
N HIS A 128 -5.80 -17.55 6.72
CA HIS A 128 -5.35 -17.79 5.35
C HIS A 128 -3.82 -17.80 5.24
N LEU A 129 -3.30 -18.75 4.47
CA LEU A 129 -1.90 -18.82 4.08
C LEU A 129 -1.72 -18.07 2.76
N ALA A 130 -1.28 -16.82 2.86
CA ALA A 130 -1.15 -15.92 1.72
C ALA A 130 -0.06 -16.36 0.74
N LYS A 131 -0.34 -16.22 -0.56
CA LYS A 131 0.55 -16.64 -1.66
C LYS A 131 0.65 -15.57 -2.72
N ALA A 132 1.73 -15.62 -3.51
CA ALA A 132 1.93 -14.72 -4.66
C ALA A 132 0.75 -14.75 -5.65
N ASN A 133 0.12 -15.92 -5.82
CA ASN A 133 -1.04 -16.07 -6.70
C ASN A 133 -2.25 -15.23 -6.23
N ASP A 134 -2.40 -14.97 -4.92
CA ASP A 134 -3.49 -14.13 -4.43
C ASP A 134 -3.37 -12.69 -4.98
N VAL A 135 -2.14 -12.18 -5.14
CA VAL A 135 -1.88 -10.86 -5.75
C VAL A 135 -2.16 -10.89 -7.26
N VAL A 136 -1.82 -11.98 -7.94
CA VAL A 136 -2.11 -12.17 -9.38
C VAL A 136 -3.62 -12.16 -9.63
N ASP A 137 -4.37 -12.91 -8.81
CA ASP A 137 -5.82 -13.00 -8.92
C ASP A 137 -6.49 -11.64 -8.65
N PHE A 138 -6.01 -10.93 -7.62
CA PHE A 138 -6.48 -9.57 -7.33
C PHE A 138 -6.16 -8.59 -8.47
N ARG A 139 -4.93 -8.61 -9.00
CA ARG A 139 -4.53 -7.78 -10.15
C ARG A 139 -5.44 -8.02 -11.36
N ALA A 140 -5.68 -9.29 -11.70
CA ALA A 140 -6.53 -9.67 -12.83
C ALA A 140 -7.97 -9.21 -12.63
N HIS A 141 -8.50 -9.32 -11.41
CA HIS A 141 -9.84 -8.83 -11.06
C HIS A 141 -9.97 -7.31 -11.23
N ILE A 142 -8.99 -6.53 -10.74
CA ILE A 142 -9.01 -5.07 -10.87
C ILE A 142 -8.87 -4.65 -12.33
N LEU A 143 -7.96 -5.27 -13.10
CA LEU A 143 -7.83 -5.00 -14.53
C LEU A 143 -9.14 -5.24 -15.28
N LYS A 144 -9.77 -6.39 -15.05
CA LYS A 144 -11.06 -6.71 -15.67
C LYS A 144 -12.11 -5.66 -15.34
N ARG A 145 -12.18 -5.23 -14.08
CA ARG A 145 -13.15 -4.24 -13.63
C ARG A 145 -12.92 -2.87 -14.28
N LEU A 146 -11.68 -2.38 -14.28
CA LEU A 146 -11.34 -1.08 -14.88
C LEU A 146 -11.62 -1.06 -16.39
N LEU A 147 -11.29 -2.15 -17.09
CA LEU A 147 -11.57 -2.27 -18.53
C LEU A 147 -13.07 -2.34 -18.85
N GLN A 148 -13.89 -2.85 -17.93
CA GLN A 148 -15.35 -2.89 -18.09
C GLN A 148 -16.03 -1.55 -17.77
N GLU A 149 -15.46 -0.77 -16.84
CA GLU A 149 -15.95 0.57 -16.50
C GLU A 149 -15.76 1.54 -17.69
N ASP A 150 -14.64 1.44 -18.42
CA ASP A 150 -14.37 2.24 -19.63
C ASP A 150 -15.36 1.96 -20.79
N GLU A 151 -15.93 0.74 -20.88
CA GLU A 151 -16.91 0.40 -21.91
C GLU A 151 -18.32 0.95 -21.60
N HIS A 152 -18.64 1.21 -20.33
CA HIS A 152 -19.98 1.63 -19.90
C HIS A 152 -20.17 3.15 -19.88
N ASP A 153 -19.10 3.93 -19.70
CA ASP A 153 -19.15 5.41 -19.72
C ASP A 153 -19.17 6.01 -21.14
N GLY A 154 -19.08 5.16 -22.18
CA GLY A 154 -19.12 5.56 -23.59
C GLY A 154 -20.51 5.88 -24.17
N ALA A 155 -21.58 5.80 -23.37
CA ALA A 155 -22.95 5.99 -23.81
C ALA A 155 -23.72 6.98 -22.92
N VAL A 156 -23.56 8.30 -23.16
CA VAL A 156 -24.63 9.34 -23.23
C VAL A 156 -24.04 10.77 -23.36
N SER A 157 -24.27 11.34 -24.54
CA SER A 157 -24.48 12.77 -24.93
C SER A 157 -23.36 13.84 -24.97
N PRO A 158 -23.53 14.85 -25.86
CA PRO A 158 -22.44 15.56 -26.52
C PRO A 158 -22.19 16.97 -25.98
N GLY A 159 -20.92 17.42 -25.96
CA GLY A 159 -20.62 18.81 -25.63
C GLY A 159 -19.14 19.17 -25.54
N LYS A 160 -18.59 19.59 -26.69
CA LYS A 160 -17.44 20.50 -26.89
C LYS A 160 -16.04 20.12 -26.39
N GLU A 161 -15.21 19.86 -27.41
CA GLU A 161 -13.85 20.38 -27.60
C GLU A 161 -12.71 19.78 -26.77
N GLY A 162 -12.21 18.66 -27.31
CA GLY A 162 -10.90 18.06 -27.06
C GLY A 162 -10.56 17.04 -28.15
N ASN A 163 -10.67 17.46 -29.40
CA ASN A 163 -10.66 16.63 -30.60
C ASN A 163 -9.24 16.46 -31.16
N GLU A 164 -8.50 15.44 -30.72
CA GLU A 164 -7.30 14.99 -31.46
C GLU A 164 -7.05 13.46 -31.40
N MET A 165 -7.56 12.74 -30.39
CA MET A 165 -7.38 11.29 -30.29
C MET A 165 -8.42 10.47 -31.09
N SER A 166 -9.64 11.01 -31.27
CA SER A 166 -10.77 10.32 -31.90
C SER A 166 -10.74 10.34 -33.43
N ASN A 167 -9.91 11.18 -34.05
CA ASN A 167 -9.72 11.21 -35.51
C ASN A 167 -8.73 10.16 -36.02
N ILE A 168 -7.86 9.60 -35.16
CA ILE A 168 -6.91 8.55 -35.56
C ILE A 168 -7.64 7.21 -35.75
N LEU A 169 -8.72 6.96 -35.00
CA LEU A 169 -9.49 5.72 -35.06
C LEU A 169 -10.58 5.68 -36.14
N LYS A 170 -10.97 6.83 -36.72
CA LYS A 170 -12.11 6.90 -37.66
C LYS A 170 -11.77 7.15 -39.13
N ARG A 171 -10.51 7.46 -39.48
CA ARG A 171 -10.16 7.83 -40.87
C ARG A 171 -9.44 6.77 -41.69
N ASN A 172 -9.14 5.61 -41.13
CA ASN A 172 -8.45 4.54 -41.86
C ASN A 172 -9.36 3.31 -42.00
N SER A 173 -10.37 3.42 -42.85
CA SER A 173 -10.80 2.26 -43.64
C SER A 173 -10.21 2.42 -45.03
N PRO A 174 -9.10 1.73 -45.29
CA PRO A 174 -9.07 0.87 -46.45
C PRO A 174 -8.45 -0.49 -46.10
N SER A 175 -9.24 -1.56 -46.31
CA SER A 175 -8.76 -2.79 -46.96
C SER A 175 -7.38 -3.31 -46.57
N GLU A 176 -7.09 -3.52 -45.30
CA GLU A 176 -6.06 -4.46 -44.87
C GLU A 176 -6.60 -5.22 -43.67
N ALA A 177 -6.62 -6.54 -43.78
CA ALA A 177 -6.89 -7.40 -42.65
C ALA A 177 -5.88 -7.07 -41.56
N TRP A 178 -6.29 -6.31 -40.54
CA TRP A 178 -5.50 -6.14 -39.33
C TRP A 178 -5.30 -7.52 -38.74
N ASP A 179 -4.09 -8.01 -38.95
CA ASP A 179 -3.55 -9.21 -38.39
C ASP A 179 -3.54 -9.05 -36.87
N ARG A 180 -4.66 -9.44 -36.24
CA ARG A 180 -4.83 -9.55 -34.78
C ARG A 180 -3.80 -10.51 -34.16
N SER A 181 -2.88 -11.11 -34.93
CA SER A 181 -1.88 -12.07 -34.46
C SER A 181 -0.55 -11.46 -33.99
N LYS A 182 -0.37 -10.13 -33.95
CA LYS A 182 0.93 -9.53 -33.56
C LYS A 182 0.87 -8.41 -32.51
N VAL A 183 0.00 -8.50 -31.52
CA VAL A 183 0.22 -7.74 -30.27
C VAL A 183 1.14 -8.58 -29.39
N SER A 184 2.31 -8.04 -29.05
CA SER A 184 3.26 -8.74 -28.19
C SER A 184 2.77 -8.78 -26.74
N VAL A 185 3.17 -9.80 -25.98
CA VAL A 185 2.81 -9.94 -24.56
C VAL A 185 3.32 -8.74 -23.76
N GLU A 186 4.46 -8.17 -24.17
CA GLU A 186 5.05 -6.97 -23.60
C GLU A 186 4.20 -5.73 -23.83
N GLU A 187 3.55 -5.59 -24.99
CA GLU A 187 2.63 -4.49 -25.27
C GLU A 187 1.34 -4.60 -24.44
N ILE A 188 0.81 -5.82 -24.29
CA ILE A 188 -0.34 -6.07 -23.42
C ILE A 188 0.00 -5.66 -21.99
N ARG A 189 1.16 -6.12 -21.47
CA ARG A 189 1.61 -5.75 -20.12
C ARG A 189 1.82 -4.25 -19.94
N LYS A 190 2.35 -3.56 -20.94
CA LYS A 190 2.50 -2.09 -20.88
C LYS A 190 1.14 -1.40 -20.78
N MET A 191 0.16 -1.85 -21.56
CA MET A 191 -1.19 -1.29 -21.53
C MET A 191 -1.91 -1.58 -20.20
N GLU A 192 -1.82 -2.81 -19.70
CA GLU A 192 -2.35 -3.17 -18.38
C GLU A 192 -1.75 -2.31 -17.27
N ASN A 193 -0.42 -2.13 -17.28
CA ASN A 193 0.26 -1.31 -16.29
C ASN A 193 -0.18 0.15 -16.40
N TYR A 194 -0.40 0.68 -17.60
CA TYR A 194 -0.91 2.04 -17.79
C TYR A 194 -2.28 2.22 -17.11
N VAL A 195 -3.19 1.26 -17.27
CA VAL A 195 -4.52 1.30 -16.62
C VAL A 195 -4.39 1.17 -15.09
N LEU A 196 -3.54 0.26 -14.61
CA LEU A 196 -3.31 0.10 -13.17
C LEU A 196 -2.66 1.33 -12.54
N GLN A 197 -1.83 2.05 -13.29
CA GLN A 197 -1.14 3.24 -12.80
C GLN A 197 -2.10 4.36 -12.43
N ASP A 198 -3.22 4.52 -13.14
CA ASP A 198 -4.19 5.56 -12.79
C ASP A 198 -5.19 5.09 -11.71
N SER A 199 -5.21 3.80 -11.38
CA SER A 199 -6.16 3.23 -10.43
C SER A 199 -5.96 3.72 -8.98
N ALA A 200 -6.98 4.34 -8.41
CA ALA A 200 -7.03 4.64 -6.98
C ALA A 200 -7.01 3.38 -6.11
N ILE A 201 -7.58 2.27 -6.59
CA ILE A 201 -7.60 1.00 -5.84
C ILE A 201 -6.18 0.47 -5.65
N VAL A 202 -5.33 0.57 -6.67
CA VAL A 202 -3.92 0.14 -6.59
C VAL A 202 -3.14 0.98 -5.59
N ARG A 203 -3.35 2.32 -5.58
CA ARG A 203 -2.72 3.22 -4.60
C ARG A 203 -3.16 2.90 -3.17
N CYS A 204 -4.46 2.70 -2.94
CA CYS A 204 -4.98 2.27 -1.64
C CYS A 204 -4.42 0.92 -1.21
N PHE A 205 -4.33 -0.04 -2.14
CA PHE A 205 -3.78 -1.37 -1.86
C PHE A 205 -2.33 -1.32 -1.40
N LEU A 206 -1.49 -0.55 -2.10
CA LEU A 206 -0.09 -0.40 -1.73
C LEU A 206 0.08 0.38 -0.42
N TYR A 207 -0.75 1.41 -0.20
CA TYR A 207 -0.80 2.14 1.06
C TYR A 207 -1.17 1.23 2.25
N ASP A 208 -2.22 0.41 2.10
CA ASP A 208 -2.66 -0.54 3.12
C ASP A 208 -1.58 -1.60 3.38
N ALA A 209 -0.94 -2.12 2.32
CA ALA A 209 0.11 -3.12 2.43
C ALA A 209 1.29 -2.59 3.25
N MET A 210 1.79 -1.39 2.90
CA MET A 210 2.87 -0.72 3.62
C MET A 210 2.48 -0.42 5.08
N THR A 211 1.25 0.04 5.32
CA THR A 211 0.74 0.35 6.66
C THR A 211 0.66 -0.92 7.52
N ALA A 212 0.15 -2.01 6.95
CA ALA A 212 0.05 -3.30 7.62
C ALA A 212 1.44 -3.87 7.96
N SER A 213 2.41 -3.76 7.05
CA SER A 213 3.79 -4.22 7.27
C SER A 213 4.47 -3.52 8.45
N LEU A 214 4.13 -2.25 8.71
CA LEU A 214 4.69 -1.48 9.81
C LEU A 214 3.85 -1.54 11.10
N PHE A 215 2.73 -2.27 11.10
CA PHE A 215 1.88 -2.35 12.28
C PHE A 215 2.65 -2.93 13.47
N LYS A 216 2.60 -2.26 14.63
CA LYS A 216 3.33 -2.59 15.86
C LYS A 216 4.86 -2.67 15.70
N CYS A 217 5.44 -2.21 14.59
CA CYS A 217 6.90 -2.07 14.46
C CYS A 217 7.43 -1.14 15.56
N ARG A 218 8.52 -1.52 16.24
CA ARG A 218 9.11 -0.77 17.37
C ARG A 218 10.32 0.04 16.95
N ASP A 219 10.14 0.87 15.91
CA ASP A 219 11.19 1.71 15.33
C ASP A 219 12.46 0.96 14.88
N GLU A 220 12.32 -0.33 14.56
CA GLU A 220 13.43 -1.14 14.07
C GLU A 220 13.69 -0.81 12.60
N LEU A 221 14.73 0.00 12.34
CA LEU A 221 15.06 0.48 11.00
C LEU A 221 15.20 -0.65 9.97
N SER A 222 15.70 -1.82 10.37
CA SER A 222 15.81 -2.99 9.50
C SER A 222 14.45 -3.48 9.02
N ILE A 223 13.44 -3.51 9.89
CA ILE A 223 12.07 -3.91 9.53
C ILE A 223 11.45 -2.88 8.58
N VAL A 224 11.70 -1.60 8.84
CA VAL A 224 11.20 -0.50 8.00
C VAL A 224 11.77 -0.58 6.58
N GLU A 225 13.08 -0.79 6.44
CA GLU A 225 13.71 -0.92 5.12
C GLU A 225 13.34 -2.24 4.42
N GLU A 226 13.16 -3.35 5.15
CA GLU A 226 12.68 -4.61 4.57
C GLU A 226 11.25 -4.46 4.03
N ALA A 227 10.35 -3.85 4.81
CA ALA A 227 8.98 -3.56 4.38
C ALA A 227 8.96 -2.64 3.15
N ARG A 228 9.85 -1.64 3.11
CA ARG A 228 10.01 -0.76 1.95
C ARG A 228 10.44 -1.53 0.72
N GLN A 229 11.52 -2.30 0.82
CA GLN A 229 12.07 -3.05 -0.30
C GLN A 229 11.02 -4.03 -0.84
N TRP A 230 10.35 -4.75 0.05
CA TRP A 230 9.26 -5.66 -0.28
C TRP A 230 8.13 -4.97 -1.06
N ALA A 231 7.64 -3.82 -0.58
CA ALA A 231 6.57 -3.08 -1.25
C ALA A 231 7.01 -2.55 -2.63
N PHE A 232 8.28 -2.17 -2.79
CA PHE A 232 8.85 -1.70 -4.04
C PHE A 232 8.99 -2.83 -5.07
N ASP A 233 9.47 -3.99 -4.64
CA ASP A 233 9.59 -5.18 -5.50
C ASP A 233 8.21 -5.67 -5.92
N LEU A 234 7.25 -5.71 -4.98
CA LEU A 234 5.86 -6.07 -5.25
C LEU A 234 5.19 -5.12 -6.25
N ASN A 235 5.40 -3.81 -6.10
CA ASN A 235 4.92 -2.84 -7.09
C ASN A 235 5.54 -3.10 -8.47
N ALA A 236 6.87 -3.24 -8.55
CA ALA A 236 7.55 -3.48 -9.83
C ALA A 236 7.08 -4.76 -10.53
N GLN A 237 6.77 -5.81 -9.75
CA GLN A 237 6.34 -7.09 -10.27
C GLN A 237 4.88 -7.10 -10.74
N TYR A 238 3.97 -6.42 -10.04
CA TYR A 238 2.53 -6.61 -10.24
C TYR A 238 1.76 -5.37 -10.70
N PHE A 239 2.14 -4.16 -10.27
CA PHE A 239 1.29 -2.98 -10.44
C PHE A 239 1.91 -1.89 -11.31
N GLY A 240 3.23 -1.77 -11.28
CA GLY A 240 3.99 -0.87 -12.12
C GLY A 240 3.75 0.61 -11.84
N LEU A 241 3.36 1.03 -10.62
CA LEU A 241 3.30 2.46 -10.29
C LEU A 241 4.66 3.13 -10.48
N PRO A 242 4.70 4.40 -10.93
CA PRO A 242 5.93 5.17 -11.01
C PRO A 242 6.63 5.22 -9.65
N ALA A 243 7.96 5.20 -9.65
CA ALA A 243 8.75 5.25 -8.42
C ALA A 243 8.48 6.52 -7.59
N GLU A 244 8.12 7.63 -8.24
CA GLU A 244 7.72 8.87 -7.58
C GLU A 244 6.43 8.71 -6.76
N ASP A 245 5.40 8.07 -7.34
CA ASP A 245 4.12 7.80 -6.69
C ASP A 245 4.30 6.84 -5.52
N LEU A 246 5.08 5.78 -5.73
CA LEU A 246 5.35 4.81 -4.68
C LEU A 246 6.15 5.42 -3.52
N THR A 247 7.14 6.25 -3.83
CA THR A 247 7.92 6.99 -2.82
C THR A 247 7.05 7.97 -2.05
N ALA A 248 6.10 8.62 -2.73
CA ALA A 248 5.12 9.49 -2.10
C ALA A 248 4.22 8.74 -1.12
N ILE A 249 3.66 7.59 -1.52
CA ILE A 249 2.85 6.73 -0.65
C ILE A 249 3.68 6.26 0.55
N TRP A 250 4.93 5.82 0.32
CA TRP A 250 5.82 5.41 1.41
C TRP A 250 6.07 6.53 2.42
N ARG A 251 6.37 7.75 1.96
CA ARG A 251 6.58 8.92 2.84
C ARG A 251 5.34 9.23 3.67
N LEU A 252 4.15 9.10 3.08
CA LEU A 252 2.88 9.28 3.77
C LEU A 252 2.73 8.24 4.90
N VAL A 253 2.96 6.96 4.60
CA VAL A 253 2.88 5.86 5.58
C VAL A 253 3.87 6.07 6.73
N ILE A 254 5.12 6.46 6.44
CA ILE A 254 6.14 6.75 7.45
C ILE A 254 5.74 7.94 8.33
N ALA A 255 5.22 9.03 7.74
CA ALA A 255 4.76 10.17 8.51
C ALA A 255 3.62 9.78 9.48
N GLU A 256 2.67 8.95 9.03
CA GLU A 256 1.60 8.45 9.89
C GLU A 256 2.08 7.48 10.97
N PHE A 257 3.07 6.65 10.66
CA PHE A 257 3.70 5.76 11.62
C PHE A 257 4.37 6.57 12.74
N ILE A 258 5.17 7.59 12.39
CA ILE A 258 5.83 8.48 13.36
C ILE A 258 4.78 9.22 14.22
N LEU A 259 3.76 9.79 13.60
CA LEU A 259 2.69 10.50 14.33
C LEU A 259 1.92 9.59 15.29
N LYS A 260 1.72 8.30 14.95
CA LYS A 260 1.07 7.32 15.84
C LYS A 260 1.94 7.02 17.05
N GLU A 261 3.26 6.89 16.89
CA GLU A 261 4.18 6.69 18.01
C GLU A 261 4.30 7.94 18.89
N GLU A 262 4.41 9.13 18.29
CA GLU A 262 4.38 10.40 19.03
C GLU A 262 3.07 10.57 19.83
N LYS A 263 1.93 10.24 19.22
CA LYS A 263 0.63 10.28 19.91
C LYS A 263 0.59 9.36 21.13
N LYS A 264 1.13 8.14 21.03
CA LYS A 264 1.24 7.22 22.18
C LYS A 264 2.16 7.77 23.26
N ASN A 265 3.27 8.40 22.88
CA ASN A 265 4.21 9.00 23.82
C ASN A 265 3.61 10.20 24.56
N VAL A 266 2.84 11.05 23.86
CA VAL A 266 2.24 12.27 24.42
C VAL A 266 1.00 11.97 25.25
N LEU A 267 0.10 11.10 24.75
CA LEU A 267 -1.16 10.80 25.43
C LEU A 267 -1.04 9.67 26.46
N GLY A 268 0.13 9.03 26.55
CA GLY A 268 0.31 7.77 27.25
C GLY A 268 -0.39 6.62 26.52
N GLN A 269 -0.11 5.37 26.94
CA GLN A 269 -0.97 4.26 26.53
C GLN A 269 -2.29 4.38 27.30
N PRO A 270 -3.47 4.31 26.64
CA PRO A 270 -4.76 4.32 27.33
C PRO A 270 -4.93 3.13 28.28
N TRP A 271 -4.11 2.10 28.11
CA TRP A 271 -4.00 0.93 28.98
C TRP A 271 -2.53 0.82 29.35
N GLY A 272 -2.11 1.50 30.41
CA GLY A 272 -0.81 1.20 31.02
C GLY A 272 -0.82 -0.24 31.53
N ASP A 273 0.31 -0.93 31.42
CA ASP A 273 0.55 -2.18 32.15
C ASP A 273 0.32 -1.97 33.67
#